data_AF-A0A813JHJ7-F1
#
_entry.id   AF-A0A813JHJ7-F1
#
_cell.length_a   1.000
_cell.length_b   1.000
_cell.length_c   1.000
_cell.angle_alpha   90.00
_cell.angle_beta   90.00
_cell.angle_gamma   90.00
#
_symmetry.space_group_name_H-M   'P 1'
#
loop_
_entity.id
_entity.type
_entity.pdbx_description
1 polymer ?
#
loop_
_entity_poly.entity_id
_entity_poly.type
_entity_poly.pdbx_seq_one_letter_code
_entity_poly.pdbx_strand_id
1 'polypeptide(L)'
;MSKWTKAFYTTATPSLNSFDWKQIATLPSDYNITDFKKLHVDSGFPVPTDYYGKHFKTTKTLPAALNMKENIRKPVRKAGPQANHRSAAATIWAVSHSPSTFSEAPLAWSGVFFVKGEVYINSNTGRVMWSMGFQDWAAMGVRLASFEKDGKYFFILDPTFDVPLWVTCAELSNTTWKHIPARLLAPCMCPDDLACHGCLLESTGVAQDAVEAGIKVGLFLKKQYLVDLHKALNIHFPTSGTDKKNRLGKEDLATSVVRHFYGDDAPEEQHRMVMAIMGKTKKGVKCPAEVLGCMEGLDEDNRMELGPLKKLAQEEQDRISDSKKENNIRATSDGDYLQKHFTPQELKDLLPPLPGCSITRHPIFKRYQGFYPSVIQGSICRSWGGKRATRSEVDALALVVDWIWESYYSEHPATDEMPSMGMLRKIVQSYDANTGKKIAPAPVAAAATLSSSSSSSSGSVGNLVGVVAPASVAAAEPKAAAKKAAAKTLAADAKAVAKAAVAKAALAMAKAAQPEHLQPAPKRQRRS
;
A
#
# COMPACT_ATOMS: atom_id res chain seq x y z
N MET A 1 25.88 -16.40 12.63
CA MET A 1 24.73 -16.02 13.50
C MET A 1 23.56 -15.74 12.55
N SER A 2 22.26 -15.86 12.89
CA SER A 2 21.47 -14.77 12.31
C SER A 2 22.08 -13.58 13.03
N LYS A 3 22.92 -12.83 12.31
CA LYS A 3 23.75 -11.74 12.83
C LYS A 3 22.95 -10.85 13.78
N TRP A 4 21.63 -10.86 13.62
CA TRP A 4 20.57 -10.27 14.40
C TRP A 4 20.45 -10.68 15.88
N THR A 5 20.75 -11.91 16.32
CA THR A 5 20.54 -12.32 17.74
C THR A 5 21.65 -11.84 18.69
N LYS A 6 22.89 -11.71 18.22
CA LYS A 6 23.98 -11.06 18.99
C LYS A 6 24.14 -9.59 18.61
N ALA A 7 23.49 -9.14 17.53
CA ALA A 7 23.31 -7.73 17.20
C ALA A 7 22.06 -7.14 17.84
N PHE A 8 21.28 -7.85 18.68
CA PHE A 8 20.25 -7.20 19.49
C PHE A 8 20.81 -6.66 20.82
N TYR A 9 21.97 -6.03 20.70
CA TYR A 9 22.22 -4.80 21.45
C TYR A 9 22.03 -4.93 22.96
N THR A 10 22.88 -5.80 23.48
CA THR A 10 23.42 -5.86 24.83
C THR A 10 23.98 -4.54 25.41
N THR A 11 23.58 -3.31 25.03
CA THR A 11 24.30 -2.11 25.53
C THR A 11 23.48 -0.80 25.59
N ALA A 12 22.51 -0.70 26.50
CA ALA A 12 22.00 0.62 26.93
C ALA A 12 21.95 0.81 28.47
N THR A 13 22.49 -0.12 29.25
CA THR A 13 22.46 -0.03 30.72
C THR A 13 23.87 -0.08 31.33
N PRO A 14 24.28 0.96 32.10
CA PRO A 14 25.56 0.99 32.80
C PRO A 14 25.80 -0.17 33.77
N SER A 15 24.74 -0.80 34.29
CA SER A 15 24.80 -1.86 35.30
C SER A 15 25.49 -3.16 34.81
N LEU A 16 25.54 -3.41 33.50
CA LEU A 16 26.19 -4.58 32.89
C LEU A 16 27.67 -4.37 32.55
N ASN A 17 28.22 -3.15 32.71
CA ASN A 17 29.68 -2.90 32.65
C ASN A 17 30.43 -3.46 33.87
N SER A 18 29.72 -4.02 34.85
CA SER A 18 30.28 -4.69 36.03
C SER A 18 30.78 -6.11 35.75
N PHE A 19 30.54 -6.66 34.56
CA PHE A 19 31.04 -7.97 34.15
C PHE A 19 32.36 -7.87 33.38
N ASP A 20 33.33 -8.74 33.71
CA ASP A 20 34.71 -8.79 33.19
C ASP A 20 34.85 -9.24 31.71
N TRP A 21 33.86 -8.97 30.87
CA TRP A 21 33.89 -9.40 29.47
C TRP A 21 34.49 -8.33 28.55
N LYS A 22 35.52 -8.69 27.79
CA LYS A 22 36.16 -7.80 26.80
C LYS A 22 35.19 -7.45 25.67
N GLN A 23 34.73 -6.20 25.64
CA GLN A 23 33.90 -5.65 24.57
C GLN A 23 34.78 -5.23 23.38
N ILE A 24 34.35 -5.49 22.14
CA ILE A 24 35.08 -5.10 20.90
C ILE A 24 34.16 -4.20 20.05
N ALA A 25 34.72 -3.14 19.44
CA ALA A 25 34.04 -2.26 18.50
C ALA A 25 33.64 -3.01 17.21
N THR A 26 32.46 -2.74 16.66
CA THR A 26 32.04 -3.31 15.37
C THR A 26 32.83 -2.70 14.22
N LEU A 27 33.27 -3.55 13.28
CA LEU A 27 33.95 -3.12 12.06
C LEU A 27 32.97 -3.16 10.87
N PRO A 28 33.14 -2.30 9.85
CA PRO A 28 32.28 -2.30 8.65
C PRO A 28 32.18 -3.66 7.94
N SER A 29 33.19 -4.53 8.10
CA SER A 29 33.21 -5.89 7.56
C SER A 29 32.17 -6.85 8.18
N ASP A 30 31.57 -6.49 9.31
CA ASP A 30 30.62 -7.34 10.04
C ASP A 30 29.20 -7.34 9.42
N TYR A 31 28.86 -6.33 8.63
CA TYR A 31 27.57 -6.19 7.93
C TYR A 31 27.58 -6.89 6.56
N ASN A 32 26.41 -7.25 6.02
CA ASN A 32 26.35 -7.94 4.73
C ASN A 32 26.65 -6.93 3.60
N ILE A 33 27.81 -7.10 2.97
CA ILE A 33 28.52 -6.05 2.20
C ILE A 33 27.84 -5.66 0.87
N THR A 34 26.98 -6.52 0.31
CA THR A 34 26.43 -6.32 -1.04
C THR A 34 25.43 -5.16 -1.17
N ASP A 35 24.59 -4.93 -0.17
CA ASP A 35 23.58 -3.86 -0.24
C ASP A 35 24.16 -2.51 0.22
N PHE A 36 25.11 -2.53 1.16
CA PHE A 36 25.74 -1.33 1.71
C PHE A 36 26.74 -0.67 0.74
N LYS A 37 27.46 -1.48 -0.06
CA LYS A 37 28.36 -0.96 -1.09
C LYS A 37 27.62 -0.27 -2.24
N LYS A 38 26.42 -0.72 -2.60
CA LYS A 38 25.60 -0.05 -3.62
C LYS A 38 25.13 1.34 -3.18
N LEU A 39 24.74 1.49 -1.91
CA LEU A 39 24.25 2.78 -1.39
C LEU A 39 25.36 3.85 -1.26
N HIS A 40 26.58 3.44 -0.94
CA HIS A 40 27.69 4.37 -0.69
C HIS A 40 28.54 4.71 -1.93
N VAL A 41 28.64 3.82 -2.92
CA VAL A 41 29.39 4.12 -4.15
C VAL A 41 28.69 5.18 -4.99
N ASP A 42 27.36 5.21 -4.99
CA ASP A 42 26.58 6.17 -5.78
C ASP A 42 26.44 7.56 -5.12
N SER A 43 26.72 7.68 -3.82
CA SER A 43 26.44 8.90 -3.05
C SER A 43 27.66 9.77 -2.73
N GLY A 44 28.89 9.29 -2.93
CA GLY A 44 30.11 10.09 -2.79
C GLY A 44 30.45 10.58 -1.38
N PHE A 45 29.69 10.17 -0.35
CA PHE A 45 29.94 10.57 1.04
C PHE A 45 30.96 9.65 1.73
N PRO A 46 31.92 10.20 2.50
CA PRO A 46 32.85 9.41 3.32
C PRO A 46 32.10 8.63 4.39
N VAL A 47 32.52 7.38 4.62
CA VAL A 47 31.92 6.47 5.60
C VAL A 47 32.27 6.97 7.02
N PRO A 48 31.30 7.23 7.91
CA PRO A 48 31.58 7.59 9.30
C PRO A 48 32.39 6.49 10.00
N THR A 49 33.45 6.86 10.73
CA THR A 49 34.32 5.90 11.43
C THR A 49 33.74 5.38 12.75
N ASP A 50 32.73 6.04 13.31
CA ASP A 50 32.15 5.71 14.60
C ASP A 50 30.74 5.13 14.43
N TYR A 51 30.64 3.81 14.48
CA TYR A 51 29.36 3.10 14.57
C TYR A 51 29.12 2.64 16.01
N TYR A 52 27.95 2.97 16.58
CA TYR A 52 27.56 2.48 17.90
C TYR A 52 27.08 1.03 17.85
N GLY A 53 27.79 0.15 18.57
CA GLY A 53 27.42 -1.24 18.86
C GLY A 53 28.64 -2.07 19.23
N LYS A 54 28.71 -2.59 20.46
CA LYS A 54 29.79 -3.51 20.87
C LYS A 54 29.26 -4.93 20.86
N HIS A 55 30.03 -5.88 20.34
CA HIS A 55 29.65 -7.30 20.36
C HIS A 55 30.71 -8.16 21.07
N PHE A 56 30.26 -9.29 21.63
CA PHE A 56 31.14 -10.27 22.26
C PHE A 56 31.54 -11.36 21.25
N LYS A 57 32.84 -11.69 21.21
CA LYS A 57 33.33 -12.86 20.50
C LYS A 57 33.00 -14.09 21.34
N THR A 58 31.99 -14.87 20.93
CA THR A 58 31.71 -16.15 21.62
C THR A 58 32.91 -17.07 21.47
N THR A 59 33.50 -17.49 22.58
CA THR A 59 34.37 -18.66 22.62
C THR A 59 33.60 -19.85 22.04
N LYS A 60 34.28 -20.69 21.24
CA LYS A 60 33.65 -21.79 20.50
C LYS A 60 33.00 -22.84 21.40
N THR A 61 33.29 -22.82 22.70
CA THR A 61 32.78 -23.75 23.70
C THR A 61 31.81 -23.04 24.64
N LEU A 62 30.54 -23.46 24.57
CA LEU A 62 29.53 -23.12 25.59
C LEU A 62 29.93 -23.79 26.92
N PRO A 63 29.71 -23.15 28.08
CA PRO A 63 29.86 -23.80 29.37
C PRO A 63 29.04 -25.09 29.42
N ALA A 64 29.62 -26.16 29.98
CA ALA A 64 29.01 -27.50 29.99
C ALA A 64 27.57 -27.52 30.56
N ALA A 65 27.27 -26.63 31.51
CA ALA A 65 25.94 -26.47 32.12
C ALA A 65 24.84 -26.03 31.14
N LEU A 66 25.18 -25.45 29.98
CA LEU A 66 24.23 -24.97 28.96
C LEU A 66 24.16 -25.90 27.72
N ASN A 67 24.80 -27.06 27.77
CA ASN A 67 24.88 -27.99 26.65
C ASN A 67 23.56 -28.79 26.48
N MET A 68 22.50 -28.13 25.99
CA MET A 68 21.14 -28.71 25.84
C MET A 68 20.98 -29.73 24.70
N LYS A 69 22.06 -30.41 24.28
CA LYS A 69 22.04 -31.29 23.11
C LYS A 69 21.15 -32.53 23.26
N GLU A 70 20.93 -33.02 24.48
CA GLU A 70 20.19 -34.28 24.69
C GLU A 70 18.66 -34.11 24.71
N ASN A 71 18.13 -32.88 24.91
CA ASN A 71 16.69 -32.66 25.09
C ASN A 71 15.99 -31.95 23.93
N ILE A 72 16.71 -31.52 22.88
CA ILE A 72 16.11 -30.81 21.74
C ILE A 72 15.72 -31.83 20.66
N ARG A 73 14.52 -32.42 20.79
CA ARG A 73 13.97 -33.42 19.86
C ARG A 73 13.60 -32.88 18.47
N LYS A 74 13.67 -31.57 18.22
CA LYS A 74 13.38 -30.95 16.91
C LYS A 74 14.34 -29.79 16.61
N PRO A 75 14.85 -29.66 15.37
CA PRO A 75 15.71 -28.54 14.99
C PRO A 75 14.94 -27.22 15.20
N VAL A 76 15.46 -26.38 16.10
CA VAL A 76 14.90 -25.05 16.35
C VAL A 76 15.06 -24.23 15.07
N ARG A 77 13.95 -23.96 14.38
CA ARG A 77 13.95 -23.07 13.22
C ARG A 77 14.38 -21.68 13.67
N LYS A 78 15.17 -20.99 12.84
CA LYS A 78 15.52 -19.58 13.08
C LYS A 78 14.23 -18.78 13.29
N ALA A 79 14.17 -18.00 14.37
CA ALA A 79 13.05 -17.11 14.62
C ALA A 79 12.90 -16.13 13.44
N GLY A 80 11.70 -16.05 12.87
CA GLY A 80 11.39 -15.09 11.82
C GLY A 80 11.47 -13.64 12.32
N PRO A 81 11.54 -12.63 11.44
CA PRO A 81 11.68 -11.21 11.81
C PRO A 81 10.66 -10.75 12.86
N GLN A 82 9.40 -11.15 12.70
CA GLN A 82 8.32 -10.80 13.63
C GLN A 82 8.49 -11.40 15.03
N ALA A 83 9.06 -12.60 15.14
CA ALA A 83 9.36 -13.21 16.44
C ALA A 83 10.50 -12.44 17.14
N ASN A 84 11.51 -12.00 16.38
CA ASN A 84 12.59 -11.17 16.92
C ASN A 84 12.08 -9.80 17.38
N HIS A 85 11.16 -9.16 16.64
CA HIS A 85 10.54 -7.90 17.05
C HIS A 85 9.77 -8.06 18.37
N ARG A 86 8.98 -9.13 18.51
CA ARG A 86 8.23 -9.41 19.76
C ARG A 86 9.17 -9.66 20.94
N SER A 87 10.27 -10.40 20.74
CA SER A 87 11.26 -10.62 21.78
C SER A 87 12.00 -9.33 22.17
N ALA A 88 12.33 -8.46 21.21
CA ALA A 88 12.90 -7.15 21.47
C ALA A 88 11.92 -6.25 22.25
N ALA A 89 10.64 -6.25 21.87
CA ALA A 89 9.57 -5.56 22.59
C ALA A 89 9.52 -5.96 24.07
N ALA A 90 9.45 -7.28 24.31
CA ALA A 90 9.38 -7.84 25.65
C ALA A 90 10.63 -7.52 26.47
N THR A 91 11.81 -7.52 25.84
CA THR A 91 13.09 -7.21 26.50
C THR A 91 13.19 -5.73 26.85
N ILE A 92 12.87 -4.83 25.92
CA ILE A 92 12.87 -3.38 26.15
C ILE A 92 11.90 -3.04 27.26
N TRP A 93 10.67 -3.58 27.19
CA TRP A 93 9.67 -3.38 28.22
C TRP A 93 10.14 -3.91 29.59
N ALA A 94 10.69 -5.12 29.65
CA ALA A 94 11.19 -5.71 30.90
C ALA A 94 12.40 -4.96 31.47
N VAL A 95 13.25 -4.36 30.64
CA VAL A 95 14.41 -3.57 31.07
C VAL A 95 14.00 -2.18 31.53
N SER A 96 13.09 -1.52 30.81
CA SER A 96 12.61 -0.18 31.18
C SER A 96 11.73 -0.17 32.42
N HIS A 97 11.07 -1.30 32.72
CA HIS A 97 10.24 -1.49 33.91
C HIS A 97 10.86 -2.50 34.90
N SER A 98 12.14 -2.86 34.76
CA SER A 98 12.79 -3.73 35.75
C SER A 98 12.75 -3.18 37.20
N PRO A 99 12.66 -1.86 37.45
CA PRO A 99 12.46 -1.31 38.79
C PRO A 99 11.00 -1.19 39.23
N SER A 100 10.02 -1.22 38.29
CA SER A 100 8.61 -0.98 38.55
C SER A 100 7.75 -2.21 38.25
N THR A 101 6.75 -2.42 39.09
CA THR A 101 5.91 -3.61 39.14
C THR A 101 5.45 -4.09 37.75
N PHE A 102 5.53 -5.41 37.50
CA PHE A 102 5.03 -6.07 36.26
C PHE A 102 3.55 -5.80 35.94
N SER A 103 2.83 -5.09 36.81
CA SER A 103 1.43 -4.68 36.66
C SER A 103 1.17 -3.82 35.42
N GLU A 104 2.19 -3.12 34.89
CA GLU A 104 2.04 -2.26 33.70
C GLU A 104 2.40 -2.99 32.38
N ALA A 105 2.84 -4.25 32.43
CA ALA A 105 3.08 -5.08 31.24
C ALA A 105 1.89 -5.12 30.27
N PRO A 106 0.64 -5.18 30.79
CA PRO A 106 -0.52 -5.11 29.94
C PRO A 106 -0.73 -3.76 29.26
N LEU A 107 0.07 -2.71 29.46
CA LEU A 107 -0.06 -1.42 28.76
C LEU A 107 0.87 -1.28 27.55
N ALA A 108 1.77 -2.24 27.31
CA ALA A 108 2.70 -2.19 26.18
C ALA A 108 2.02 -2.10 24.80
N TRP A 109 0.73 -2.46 24.70
CA TRP A 109 -0.05 -2.32 23.48
C TRP A 109 -0.51 -0.87 23.22
N SER A 110 -0.37 0.08 24.14
CA SER A 110 -0.81 1.47 23.94
C SER A 110 -0.15 2.13 22.73
N GLY A 111 1.06 1.70 22.37
CA GLY A 111 1.74 2.20 21.19
C GLY A 111 1.04 1.90 19.86
N VAL A 112 0.11 0.94 19.81
CA VAL A 112 -0.70 0.69 18.60
C VAL A 112 -1.48 1.93 18.18
N PHE A 113 -1.80 2.82 19.11
CA PHE A 113 -2.56 4.05 18.87
C PHE A 113 -1.78 5.15 18.16
N PHE A 114 -0.49 4.96 17.91
CA PHE A 114 0.31 5.86 17.09
C PHE A 114 0.05 5.57 15.61
N VAL A 115 -0.97 6.24 15.09
CA VAL A 115 -1.39 6.12 13.70
C VAL A 115 -0.38 6.83 12.80
N LYS A 116 -0.07 6.21 11.66
CA LYS A 116 0.81 6.81 10.65
C LYS A 116 0.14 8.04 10.04
N GLY A 117 0.89 9.14 9.94
CA GLY A 117 0.47 10.40 9.35
C GLY A 117 -0.09 11.39 10.37
N GLU A 118 -0.29 10.97 11.62
CA GLU A 118 -0.86 11.81 12.68
C GLU A 118 0.21 12.49 13.53
N VAL A 119 -0.15 13.60 14.18
CA VAL A 119 0.74 14.38 15.04
C VAL A 119 0.47 14.04 16.51
N TYR A 120 1.53 13.91 17.29
CA TYR A 120 1.46 13.65 18.73
C TYR A 120 2.35 14.62 19.49
N ILE A 121 1.90 15.07 20.66
CA ILE A 121 2.68 15.88 21.60
C ILE A 121 2.83 15.13 22.92
N ASN A 122 4.03 15.13 23.46
CA ASN A 122 4.28 14.67 24.81
C ASN A 122 4.02 15.84 25.78
N SER A 123 2.97 15.73 26.60
CA SER A 123 2.54 16.78 27.52
C SER A 123 3.58 17.17 28.56
N ASN A 124 4.48 16.26 28.94
CA ASN A 124 5.48 16.51 29.97
C ASN A 124 6.73 17.21 29.42
N THR A 125 7.11 16.87 28.18
CA THR A 125 8.35 17.37 27.57
C THR A 125 8.12 18.43 26.50
N GLY A 126 6.87 18.65 26.08
CA GLY A 126 6.52 19.52 24.95
C GLY A 126 6.99 19.00 23.59
N ARG A 127 7.53 17.78 23.52
CA ARG A 127 8.05 17.22 22.27
C ARG A 127 6.90 16.89 21.33
N VAL A 128 6.96 17.40 20.10
CA VAL A 128 5.99 17.11 19.04
C VAL A 128 6.61 16.15 18.03
N MET A 129 5.82 15.17 17.59
CA MET A 129 6.23 14.13 16.64
C MET A 129 5.16 13.92 15.57
N TRP A 130 5.58 13.85 14.32
CA TRP A 130 4.80 13.28 13.24
C TRP A 130 5.01 11.77 13.19
N SER A 131 3.97 10.99 13.45
CA SER A 131 4.07 9.53 13.54
C SER A 131 4.17 8.89 12.15
N MET A 132 5.17 8.04 11.98
CA MET A 132 5.34 7.15 10.82
C MET A 132 4.68 5.78 11.04
N GLY A 133 4.01 5.61 12.19
CA GLY A 133 3.28 4.41 12.58
C GLY A 133 4.03 3.55 13.60
N PHE A 134 3.28 2.61 14.18
CA PHE A 134 3.80 1.66 15.17
C PHE A 134 4.39 0.41 14.53
N GLN A 135 5.61 0.03 14.95
CA GLN A 135 6.32 -1.17 14.50
C GLN A 135 6.50 -2.18 15.63
N ASP A 136 5.41 -2.83 16.03
CA ASP A 136 5.31 -3.87 17.08
C ASP A 136 5.70 -3.43 18.51
N TRP A 137 6.75 -2.63 18.70
CA TRP A 137 7.35 -2.31 20.01
C TRP A 137 7.74 -0.84 20.22
N ALA A 138 7.72 -0.06 19.13
CA ALA A 138 7.94 1.37 19.18
C ALA A 138 7.15 2.07 18.08
N ALA A 139 6.71 3.29 18.37
CA ALA A 139 6.27 4.22 17.36
C ALA A 139 7.50 4.91 16.77
N MET A 140 7.63 4.89 15.45
CA MET A 140 8.63 5.68 14.75
C MET A 140 7.97 7.00 14.33
N GLY A 141 8.69 8.11 14.40
CA GLY A 141 8.21 9.38 13.89
C GLY A 141 9.33 10.36 13.59
N VAL A 142 8.95 11.54 13.13
CA VAL A 142 9.86 12.66 12.87
C VAL A 142 9.54 13.77 13.85
N ARG A 143 10.56 14.37 14.44
CA ARG A 143 10.36 15.48 15.37
C ARG A 143 9.84 16.71 14.62
N LEU A 144 8.87 17.38 15.21
CA LEU A 144 8.32 18.62 14.70
C LEU A 144 8.67 19.78 15.62
N ALA A 145 8.95 20.94 15.03
CA ALA A 145 8.95 22.21 15.73
C ALA A 145 7.54 22.80 15.65
N SER A 146 7.04 23.33 16.77
CA SER A 146 5.74 23.98 16.87
C SER A 146 5.90 25.50 17.01
N PHE A 147 5.01 26.25 16.37
CA PHE A 147 4.94 27.70 16.53
C PHE A 147 3.47 28.16 16.47
N GLU A 148 3.20 29.28 17.13
CA GLU A 148 1.88 29.89 17.19
C GLU A 148 1.86 31.15 16.33
N LYS A 149 0.85 31.25 15.47
CA LYS A 149 0.60 32.43 14.65
C LYS A 149 -0.90 32.66 14.52
N ASP A 150 -1.32 33.90 14.77
CA ASP A 150 -2.72 34.32 14.68
C ASP A 150 -3.68 33.43 15.51
N GLY A 151 -3.20 32.98 16.69
CA GLY A 151 -3.94 32.09 17.60
C GLY A 151 -4.06 30.64 17.12
N LYS A 152 -3.33 30.25 16.08
CA LYS A 152 -3.28 28.88 15.54
C LYS A 152 -1.90 28.28 15.70
N TYR A 153 -1.87 26.97 15.95
CA TYR A 153 -0.63 26.21 16.02
C TYR A 153 -0.30 25.57 14.69
N PHE A 154 0.96 25.70 14.30
CA PHE A 154 1.51 25.10 13.10
C PHE A 154 2.73 24.27 13.48
N PHE A 155 3.01 23.25 12.67
CA PHE A 155 4.12 22.34 12.85
C PHE A 155 4.94 22.22 11.56
N ILE A 156 6.26 22.31 11.70
CA ILE A 156 7.25 22.05 10.64
C ILE A 156 8.16 20.91 11.06
N LEU A 157 8.83 20.30 10.08
CA LEU A 157 9.96 19.41 10.35
C LEU A 157 11.02 20.19 11.13
N ASP A 158 11.46 19.66 12.27
CA ASP A 158 12.50 20.27 13.07
C ASP A 158 13.83 20.21 12.29
N PRO A 159 14.38 21.34 11.79
CA PRO A 159 15.58 21.34 10.97
C PRO A 159 16.83 20.97 11.76
N THR A 160 16.75 20.92 13.09
CA THR A 160 17.86 20.54 13.96
C THR A 160 17.96 19.03 14.17
N PHE A 161 17.05 18.25 13.58
CA PHE A 161 16.92 16.83 13.88
C PHE A 161 17.04 15.95 12.63
N ASP A 162 18.20 15.32 12.48
CA ASP A 162 18.56 14.52 11.29
C ASP A 162 18.12 13.05 11.35
N VAL A 163 17.58 12.59 12.49
CA VAL A 163 17.27 11.17 12.73
C VAL A 163 15.78 10.96 13.05
N PRO A 164 15.21 9.79 12.76
CA PRO A 164 13.86 9.48 13.21
C PRO A 164 13.81 9.34 14.73
N LEU A 165 12.74 9.85 15.35
CA LEU A 165 12.41 9.64 16.75
C LEU A 165 11.79 8.26 16.92
N TRP A 166 12.27 7.49 17.90
CA TRP A 166 11.69 6.21 18.29
C TRP A 166 11.13 6.33 19.70
N VAL A 167 9.81 6.20 19.82
CA VAL A 167 9.10 6.23 21.10
C VAL A 167 8.72 4.79 21.46
N THR A 168 9.40 4.24 22.45
CA THR A 168 9.21 2.84 22.85
C THR A 168 7.92 2.65 23.65
N CYS A 169 7.38 1.43 23.72
CA CYS A 169 6.22 1.11 24.56
C CYS A 169 6.32 1.60 26.01
N ALA A 170 7.53 1.75 26.56
CA ALA A 170 7.77 2.26 27.90
C ALA A 170 7.58 3.77 28.04
N GLU A 171 7.89 4.53 26.99
CA GLU A 171 7.59 5.96 26.94
C GLU A 171 6.11 6.21 26.62
N LEU A 172 5.44 5.21 26.02
CA LEU A 172 4.03 5.25 25.63
C LEU A 172 3.08 4.80 26.73
N SER A 173 3.53 4.00 27.70
CA SER A 173 2.71 3.56 28.83
C SER A 173 2.34 4.71 29.77
N ASN A 174 3.15 5.78 29.83
CA ASN A 174 2.96 6.90 30.74
C ASN A 174 1.82 7.87 30.39
N THR A 175 0.95 7.58 29.41
CA THR A 175 -0.20 8.40 28.95
C THR A 175 0.08 9.87 28.63
N THR A 176 1.35 10.32 28.65
CA THR A 176 1.73 11.72 28.40
C THR A 176 1.58 12.13 26.95
N TRP A 177 1.49 11.16 26.03
CA TRP A 177 1.38 11.45 24.61
C TRP A 177 -0.07 11.67 24.22
N LYS A 178 -0.34 12.87 23.71
CA LYS A 178 -1.64 13.29 23.22
C LYS A 178 -1.59 13.44 21.71
N HIS A 179 -2.63 13.00 21.02
CA HIS A 179 -2.80 13.26 19.60
C HIS A 179 -3.18 14.71 19.37
N ILE A 180 -2.60 15.35 18.36
CA ILE A 180 -3.04 16.67 17.89
C ILE A 180 -3.68 16.47 16.51
N PRO A 181 -5.00 16.71 16.38
CA PRO A 181 -5.63 16.78 15.07
C PRO A 181 -4.93 17.84 14.23
N ALA A 182 -4.37 17.44 13.10
CA ALA A 182 -3.64 18.34 12.21
C ALA A 182 -4.03 18.08 10.76
N ARG A 183 -3.97 19.13 9.94
CA ARG A 183 -4.14 19.02 8.49
C ARG A 183 -2.90 19.53 7.78
N LEU A 184 -2.53 18.86 6.69
CA LEU A 184 -1.47 19.32 5.82
C LEU A 184 -1.95 20.54 5.02
N LEU A 185 -1.18 21.62 5.06
CA LEU A 185 -1.36 22.81 4.22
C LEU A 185 -0.44 22.73 3.01
N ALA A 186 -1.02 23.00 1.84
CA ALA A 186 -0.26 23.22 0.62
C ALA A 186 0.52 24.54 0.70
N PRO A 187 1.66 24.70 -0.02
CA PRO A 187 2.45 25.93 -0.01
C PRO A 187 1.64 27.21 -0.24
N CYS A 188 0.65 27.16 -1.14
CA CYS A 188 -0.23 28.31 -1.45
C CYS A 188 -1.27 28.63 -0.36
N MET A 189 -1.45 27.75 0.62
CA MET A 189 -2.33 27.94 1.77
C MET A 189 -1.56 28.31 3.04
N CYS A 190 -0.21 28.27 2.98
CA CYS A 190 0.65 28.65 4.07
C CYS A 190 0.63 30.18 4.24
N PRO A 191 0.67 30.70 5.48
CA PRO A 191 0.94 32.13 5.70
C PRO A 191 2.25 32.56 5.03
N ASP A 192 2.31 33.78 4.49
CA ASP A 192 3.41 34.25 3.62
C ASP A 192 4.82 34.09 4.24
N ASP A 193 4.94 34.32 5.54
CA ASP A 193 6.17 34.17 6.33
C ASP A 193 6.59 32.71 6.55
N LEU A 194 5.64 31.78 6.49
CA LEU A 194 5.84 30.35 6.71
C LEU A 194 5.90 29.54 5.41
N ALA A 195 5.54 30.15 4.28
CA ALA A 195 5.59 29.54 2.96
C ALA A 195 7.00 29.02 2.60
N CYS A 196 8.05 29.61 3.18
CA CYS A 196 9.45 29.21 2.98
C CYS A 196 9.77 27.78 3.47
N HIS A 197 8.96 27.22 4.37
CA HIS A 197 9.16 25.86 4.90
C HIS A 197 8.60 24.75 3.99
N GLY A 198 7.88 25.11 2.92
CA GLY A 198 7.34 24.19 1.91
C GLY A 198 6.15 23.34 2.36
N CYS A 199 6.21 22.72 3.54
CA CYS A 199 5.19 21.81 4.06
C CYS A 199 4.85 22.17 5.51
N LEU A 200 3.58 22.51 5.76
CA LEU A 200 3.06 22.92 7.08
C LEU A 200 1.94 22.00 7.52
N LEU A 201 1.94 21.61 8.80
CA LEU A 201 0.81 20.97 9.45
C LEU A 201 0.12 22.00 10.34
N GLU A 202 -1.12 22.35 10.06
CA GLU A 202 -1.94 23.23 10.91
C GLU A 202 -2.74 22.40 11.90
N SER A 203 -2.69 22.75 13.19
CA SER A 203 -3.56 22.15 14.21
C SER A 203 -5.02 22.50 13.93
N THR A 204 -5.88 21.50 13.84
CA THR A 204 -7.31 21.64 13.60
C THR A 204 -8.15 21.48 14.86
N GLY A 205 -7.53 21.16 16.00
CA GLY A 205 -8.24 20.93 17.25
C GLY A 205 -7.35 20.90 18.48
N VAL A 206 -7.98 20.64 19.63
CA VAL A 206 -7.29 20.48 20.92
C VAL A 206 -6.63 19.11 20.98
N ALA A 207 -5.51 19.01 21.70
CA ALA A 207 -4.83 17.74 21.91
C ALA A 207 -5.74 16.74 22.67
N GLN A 208 -5.88 15.53 22.13
CA GLN A 208 -6.76 14.46 22.61
C GLN A 208 -5.97 13.28 23.14
N ASP A 209 -6.59 12.41 23.93
CA ASP A 209 -5.97 11.15 24.33
C ASP A 209 -5.64 10.30 23.08
N ALA A 210 -4.49 9.62 23.09
CA ALA A 210 -4.07 8.81 21.94
C ALA A 210 -5.05 7.67 21.63
N VAL A 211 -5.70 7.10 22.65
CA VAL A 211 -6.72 6.04 22.50
C VAL A 211 -7.94 6.58 21.78
N GLU A 212 -8.48 7.71 22.25
CA GLU A 212 -9.61 8.41 21.65
C GLU A 212 -9.34 8.72 20.18
N ALA A 213 -8.22 9.38 19.91
CA ALA A 213 -7.83 9.72 18.55
C ALA A 213 -7.65 8.47 17.67
N GLY A 214 -7.02 7.41 18.18
CA GLY A 214 -6.87 6.16 17.45
C GLY A 214 -8.20 5.51 17.09
N ILE A 215 -9.20 5.60 17.97
CA ILE A 215 -10.58 5.13 17.73
C ILE A 215 -11.26 6.01 16.68
N LYS A 216 -11.17 7.34 16.80
CA LYS A 216 -11.76 8.31 15.87
C LYS A 216 -11.18 8.20 14.46
N VAL A 217 -9.87 8.04 14.35
CA VAL A 217 -9.18 7.81 13.07
C VAL A 217 -9.52 6.42 12.51
N GLY A 218 -9.90 5.49 13.38
CA GLY A 218 -10.33 4.16 12.98
C GLY A 218 -9.16 3.19 12.78
N LEU A 219 -8.23 3.19 13.74
CA LEU A 219 -7.10 2.27 13.77
C LEU A 219 -7.60 0.82 13.74
N PHE A 220 -7.01 0.01 12.86
CA PHE A 220 -7.28 -1.43 12.83
C PHE A 220 -6.80 -2.10 14.12
N LEU A 221 -7.75 -2.57 14.94
CA LEU A 221 -7.47 -3.32 16.16
C LEU A 221 -7.76 -4.81 15.97
N LYS A 222 -6.94 -5.69 16.53
CA LYS A 222 -7.27 -7.13 16.61
C LYS A 222 -8.32 -7.34 17.71
N LYS A 223 -9.09 -8.43 17.62
CA LYS A 223 -10.08 -8.79 18.66
C LYS A 223 -9.46 -8.81 20.07
N GLN A 224 -8.25 -9.36 20.22
CA GLN A 224 -7.56 -9.40 21.50
C GLN A 224 -7.31 -7.99 22.08
N TYR A 225 -6.84 -7.05 21.26
CA TYR A 225 -6.60 -5.67 21.70
C TYR A 225 -7.89 -4.95 22.09
N LEU A 226 -9.02 -5.25 21.44
CA LEU A 226 -10.31 -4.73 21.88
C LEU A 226 -10.70 -5.28 23.25
N VAL A 227 -10.47 -6.57 23.52
CA VAL A 227 -10.71 -7.16 24.85
C VAL A 227 -9.81 -6.52 25.90
N ASP A 228 -8.53 -6.33 25.58
CA ASP A 228 -7.56 -5.71 26.50
C ASP A 228 -7.93 -4.24 26.77
N LEU A 229 -8.38 -3.50 25.75
CA LEU A 229 -8.90 -2.13 25.87
C LEU A 229 -10.14 -2.08 26.79
N HIS A 230 -11.09 -3.01 26.66
CA HIS A 230 -12.24 -3.06 27.57
C HIS A 230 -11.82 -3.29 29.03
N LYS A 231 -10.85 -4.18 29.27
CA LYS A 231 -10.33 -4.44 30.62
C LYS A 231 -9.57 -3.25 31.17
N ALA A 232 -8.71 -2.64 30.37
CA ALA A 232 -7.85 -1.54 30.79
C ALA A 232 -8.66 -0.28 31.14
N LEU A 233 -9.73 -0.01 30.40
CA LEU A 233 -10.56 1.19 30.57
C LEU A 233 -11.90 0.93 31.27
N ASN A 234 -12.11 -0.29 31.77
CA ASN A 234 -13.37 -0.71 32.38
C ASN A 234 -14.61 -0.44 31.48
N ILE A 235 -14.46 -0.61 30.17
CA ILE A 235 -15.59 -0.47 29.23
C ILE A 235 -16.50 -1.68 29.39
N HIS A 236 -17.80 -1.43 29.47
CA HIS A 236 -18.81 -2.49 29.58
C HIS A 236 -18.70 -3.47 28.41
N PHE A 237 -18.56 -4.76 28.72
CA PHE A 237 -18.63 -5.82 27.72
C PHE A 237 -20.08 -6.01 27.28
N PRO A 238 -20.37 -6.09 25.96
CA PRO A 238 -21.72 -6.39 25.51
C PRO A 238 -22.19 -7.74 26.07
N THR A 239 -23.45 -7.83 26.47
CA THR A 239 -24.03 -9.05 27.06
C THR A 239 -24.40 -10.11 26.03
N SER A 240 -24.65 -9.69 24.78
CA SER A 240 -25.06 -10.55 23.67
C SER A 240 -24.29 -10.16 22.40
N GLY A 241 -23.91 -11.16 21.61
CA GLY A 241 -23.14 -10.97 20.37
C GLY A 241 -24.01 -11.05 19.12
N THR A 242 -23.56 -10.42 18.03
CA THR A 242 -24.26 -10.43 16.73
C THR A 242 -24.10 -11.73 15.94
N ASP A 243 -23.26 -12.66 16.41
CA ASP A 243 -23.05 -13.94 15.71
C ASP A 243 -24.22 -14.93 15.90
N LYS A 244 -24.34 -15.92 15.00
CA LYS A 244 -25.40 -16.95 15.03
C LYS A 244 -25.42 -17.79 16.31
N LYS A 245 -24.37 -17.75 17.12
CA LYS A 245 -24.20 -18.51 18.38
C LYS A 245 -24.23 -17.60 19.60
N ASN A 246 -24.66 -16.34 19.44
CA ASN A 246 -24.66 -15.30 20.46
C ASN A 246 -23.28 -15.08 21.14
N ARG A 247 -22.17 -15.32 20.44
CA ARG A 247 -20.81 -15.02 20.92
C ARG A 247 -20.40 -13.64 20.44
N LEU A 248 -19.64 -12.95 21.29
CA LEU A 248 -19.11 -11.62 20.99
C LEU A 248 -18.14 -11.66 19.80
N GLY A 249 -18.57 -11.04 18.70
CA GLY A 249 -17.76 -10.77 17.53
C GLY A 249 -16.77 -9.63 17.79
N LYS A 250 -15.86 -9.42 16.83
CA LYS A 250 -14.99 -8.23 16.82
C LYS A 250 -15.82 -6.94 16.65
N GLU A 251 -16.89 -7.02 15.87
CA GLU A 251 -17.78 -5.90 15.59
C GLU A 251 -18.50 -5.43 16.84
N ASP A 252 -19.06 -6.34 17.65
CA ASP A 252 -19.73 -6.01 18.92
C ASP A 252 -18.80 -5.26 19.90
N LEU A 253 -17.56 -5.75 20.02
CA LEU A 253 -16.55 -5.11 20.86
C LEU A 253 -16.15 -3.73 20.31
N ALA A 254 -15.98 -3.60 19.00
CA ALA A 254 -15.65 -2.31 18.38
C ALA A 254 -16.79 -1.31 18.56
N THR A 255 -18.05 -1.73 18.39
CA THR A 255 -19.24 -0.90 18.63
C THR A 255 -19.32 -0.44 20.08
N SER A 256 -19.05 -1.32 21.05
CA SER A 256 -19.03 -0.96 22.47
C SER A 256 -17.97 0.12 22.77
N VAL A 257 -16.77 -0.05 22.22
CA VAL A 257 -15.67 0.92 22.36
C VAL A 257 -16.04 2.26 21.75
N VAL A 258 -16.55 2.27 20.51
CA VAL A 258 -16.96 3.51 19.84
C VAL A 258 -18.08 4.21 20.61
N ARG A 259 -19.08 3.47 21.09
CA ARG A 259 -20.19 4.02 21.88
C ARG A 259 -19.72 4.58 23.23
N HIS A 260 -18.67 4.01 23.83
CA HIS A 260 -18.11 4.50 25.08
C HIS A 260 -17.47 5.89 24.92
N PHE A 261 -16.70 6.11 23.84
CA PHE A 261 -15.98 7.37 23.60
C PHE A 261 -16.77 8.40 22.79
N TYR A 262 -17.62 7.95 21.88
CA TYR A 262 -18.31 8.76 20.87
C TYR A 262 -19.80 8.43 20.82
N GLY A 263 -20.42 8.15 21.97
CA GLY A 263 -21.84 7.81 22.08
C GLY A 263 -22.78 8.93 21.62
N ASP A 264 -22.32 10.18 21.69
CA ASP A 264 -23.07 11.38 21.29
C ASP A 264 -22.90 11.73 19.79
N ASP A 265 -21.94 11.11 19.10
CA ASP A 265 -21.72 11.35 17.67
C ASP A 265 -22.84 10.72 16.81
N ALA A 266 -23.02 11.22 15.59
CA ALA A 266 -24.03 10.72 14.66
C ALA A 266 -23.85 9.20 14.39
N PRO A 267 -24.93 8.41 14.26
CA PRO A 267 -24.85 6.96 14.02
C PRO A 267 -24.02 6.58 12.79
N GLU A 268 -24.04 7.41 11.74
CA GLU A 268 -23.26 7.22 10.53
C GLU A 268 -21.75 7.32 10.80
N GLU A 269 -21.36 8.25 11.67
CA GLU A 269 -19.98 8.48 12.05
C GLU A 269 -19.48 7.39 13.02
N GLN A 270 -20.31 6.97 13.97
CA GLN A 270 -20.03 5.79 14.80
C GLN A 270 -19.83 4.54 13.92
N HIS A 271 -20.71 4.32 12.94
CA HIS A 271 -20.59 3.21 12.00
C HIS A 271 -19.29 3.29 11.18
N ARG A 272 -18.91 4.50 10.73
CA ARG A 272 -17.63 4.74 10.04
C ARG A 272 -16.44 4.33 10.92
N MET A 273 -16.42 4.73 12.19
CA MET A 273 -15.37 4.37 13.14
C MET A 273 -15.30 2.87 13.36
N VAL A 274 -16.44 2.20 13.59
CA VAL A 274 -16.52 0.74 13.75
C VAL A 274 -15.97 0.02 12.51
N MET A 275 -16.41 0.41 11.31
CA MET A 275 -15.94 -0.18 10.06
C MET A 275 -14.44 0.04 9.85
N ALA A 276 -13.90 1.16 10.32
CA ALA A 276 -12.48 1.43 10.26
C ALA A 276 -11.64 0.59 11.22
N ILE A 277 -12.09 0.44 12.47
CA ILE A 277 -11.48 -0.49 13.44
C ILE A 277 -11.52 -1.94 12.92
N MET A 278 -12.59 -2.29 12.23
CA MET A 278 -12.74 -3.60 11.58
C MET A 278 -11.79 -3.82 10.40
N GLY A 279 -11.16 -2.75 9.87
CA GLY A 279 -10.34 -2.80 8.66
C GLY A 279 -11.18 -2.95 7.40
N LYS A 280 -12.50 -2.68 7.51
CA LYS A 280 -13.46 -2.75 6.40
C LYS A 280 -13.54 -1.42 5.65
N THR A 281 -13.04 -0.31 6.21
CA THR A 281 -12.84 0.92 5.42
C THR A 281 -11.71 0.69 4.42
N LYS A 282 -12.05 0.78 3.14
CA LYS A 282 -11.04 0.85 2.08
C LYS A 282 -10.21 2.11 2.32
N LYS A 283 -8.91 1.95 2.59
CA LYS A 283 -7.91 3.02 2.49
C LYS A 283 -7.73 3.40 1.01
N GLY A 284 -8.79 3.86 0.36
CA GLY A 284 -8.63 4.60 -0.87
C GLY A 284 -7.96 5.91 -0.48
N VAL A 285 -6.80 6.20 -1.07
CA VAL A 285 -6.26 7.55 -1.04
C VAL A 285 -7.27 8.39 -1.82
N LYS A 286 -8.24 8.97 -1.12
CA LYS A 286 -9.06 10.02 -1.72
C LYS A 286 -8.08 11.15 -1.95
N CYS A 287 -7.76 11.44 -3.20
CA CYS A 287 -7.17 12.74 -3.52
C CYS A 287 -8.18 13.78 -3.01
N PRO A 288 -7.85 14.56 -1.97
CA PRO A 288 -8.76 15.57 -1.47
C PRO A 288 -9.14 16.49 -2.64
N ALA A 289 -10.40 16.92 -2.71
CA ALA A 289 -10.86 17.80 -3.79
C ALA A 289 -10.01 19.08 -3.84
N GLU A 290 -9.48 19.48 -2.69
CA GLU A 290 -8.55 20.57 -2.48
C GLU A 290 -7.23 20.38 -3.24
N VAL A 291 -6.69 19.16 -3.30
CA VAL A 291 -5.45 18.87 -4.05
C VAL A 291 -5.72 18.98 -5.54
N LEU A 292 -6.84 18.44 -6.03
CA LEU A 292 -7.25 18.59 -7.43
C LEU A 292 -7.52 20.07 -7.78
N GLY A 293 -8.14 20.82 -6.87
CA GLY A 293 -8.37 22.25 -7.01
C GLY A 293 -7.08 23.06 -7.01
N CYS A 294 -6.09 22.69 -6.19
CA CYS A 294 -4.76 23.31 -6.23
C CYS A 294 -4.11 23.13 -7.60
N MET A 295 -4.28 21.97 -8.24
CA MET A 295 -3.74 21.74 -9.60
C MET A 295 -4.44 22.61 -10.67
N GLU A 296 -5.66 23.05 -10.42
CA GLU A 296 -6.39 23.98 -11.29
C GLU A 296 -5.93 25.42 -11.07
N GLY A 297 -5.48 25.76 -9.86
CA GLY A 297 -4.90 27.07 -9.54
C GLY A 297 -3.45 27.27 -9.99
N LEU A 298 -2.77 26.23 -10.50
CA LEU A 298 -1.42 26.35 -11.04
C LEU A 298 -1.42 27.15 -12.35
N ASP A 299 -0.34 27.90 -12.56
CA ASP A 299 0.01 28.54 -13.83
C ASP A 299 0.23 27.52 -14.95
N GLU A 300 0.12 27.98 -16.20
CA GLU A 300 0.05 27.12 -17.38
C GLU A 300 1.27 26.19 -17.50
N ASP A 301 2.47 26.69 -17.18
CA ASP A 301 3.72 25.94 -17.25
C ASP A 301 3.74 24.78 -16.23
N ASN A 302 3.43 25.06 -14.95
CA ASN A 302 3.35 24.01 -13.92
C ASN A 302 2.18 23.06 -14.14
N ARG A 303 1.09 23.53 -14.73
CA ARG A 303 -0.07 22.69 -15.08
C ARG A 303 0.28 21.69 -16.19
N MET A 304 1.08 22.09 -17.17
CA MET A 304 1.60 21.18 -18.21
C MET A 304 2.53 20.13 -17.60
N GLU A 305 3.45 20.54 -16.72
CA GLU A 305 4.41 19.63 -16.09
C GLU A 305 3.72 18.61 -15.15
N LEU A 306 2.73 19.06 -14.38
CA LEU A 306 2.01 18.24 -13.41
C LEU A 306 0.75 17.58 -13.98
N GLY A 307 0.42 17.80 -15.26
CA GLY A 307 -0.70 17.17 -15.96
C GLY A 307 -0.77 15.64 -15.82
N PRO A 308 0.35 14.89 -15.91
CA PRO A 308 0.37 13.45 -15.66
C PRO A 308 -0.06 13.07 -14.23
N LEU A 309 0.27 13.90 -13.23
CA LEU A 309 -0.10 13.65 -11.83
C LEU A 309 -1.61 13.87 -11.60
N LYS A 310 -2.20 14.91 -12.24
CA LYS A 310 -3.66 15.12 -12.23
C LYS A 310 -4.39 13.92 -12.83
N LYS A 311 -3.89 13.42 -13.96
CA LYS A 311 -4.44 12.22 -14.62
C LYS A 311 -4.36 10.99 -13.70
N LEU A 312 -3.21 10.78 -13.05
CA LEU A 312 -3.03 9.66 -12.12
C LEU A 312 -3.95 9.76 -10.90
N ALA A 313 -4.12 10.95 -10.34
CA ALA A 313 -5.05 11.20 -9.23
C ALA A 313 -6.51 10.91 -9.63
N GLN A 314 -6.91 11.34 -10.83
CA GLN A 314 -8.25 11.07 -11.38
C GLN A 314 -8.46 9.57 -11.64
N GLU A 315 -7.48 8.89 -12.24
CA GLU A 315 -7.54 7.43 -12.48
C GLU A 315 -7.66 6.64 -11.17
N GLU A 316 -7.00 7.08 -10.10
CA GLU A 316 -7.11 6.46 -8.78
C GLU A 316 -8.48 6.72 -8.13
N GLN A 317 -9.04 7.91 -8.30
CA GLN A 317 -10.40 8.23 -7.83
C GLN A 317 -11.46 7.42 -8.57
N ASP A 318 -11.32 7.28 -9.90
CA ASP A 318 -12.14 6.42 -10.73
C ASP A 318 -12.04 4.96 -10.27
N ARG A 319 -10.82 4.47 -9.99
CA ARG A 319 -10.57 3.11 -9.46
C ARG A 319 -11.29 2.87 -8.14
N ILE A 320 -11.26 3.84 -7.22
CA ILE A 320 -11.97 3.76 -5.95
C ILE A 320 -13.48 3.73 -6.21
N SER A 321 -13.98 4.54 -7.15
CA SER A 321 -15.41 4.58 -7.51
C SER A 321 -15.89 3.27 -8.13
N ASP A 322 -15.12 2.68 -9.04
CA ASP A 322 -15.42 1.41 -9.72
C ASP A 322 -15.38 0.26 -8.72
N SER A 323 -14.39 0.24 -7.80
CA SER A 323 -14.32 -0.76 -6.74
C SER A 323 -15.47 -0.63 -5.73
N LYS A 324 -16.02 0.57 -5.53
CA LYS A 324 -17.25 0.75 -4.73
C LYS A 324 -18.47 0.23 -5.47
N LYS A 325 -18.62 0.51 -6.77
CA LYS A 325 -19.70 -0.04 -7.60
C LYS A 325 -19.66 -1.56 -7.60
N GLU A 326 -18.48 -2.16 -7.82
CA GLU A 326 -18.31 -3.62 -7.81
C GLU A 326 -18.65 -4.23 -6.45
N ASN A 327 -18.23 -3.60 -5.35
CA ASN A 327 -18.62 -4.06 -4.02
C ASN A 327 -20.10 -3.88 -3.72
N ASN A 328 -20.71 -2.79 -4.19
CA ASN A 328 -22.14 -2.57 -4.00
C ASN A 328 -22.94 -3.63 -4.78
N ILE A 329 -22.51 -3.92 -6.02
CA ILE A 329 -23.04 -5.03 -6.82
C ILE A 329 -22.88 -6.38 -6.10
N ARG A 330 -21.78 -6.59 -5.35
CA ARG A 330 -21.58 -7.81 -4.53
C ARG A 330 -22.46 -7.84 -3.27
N ALA A 331 -22.73 -6.70 -2.66
CA ALA A 331 -23.49 -6.60 -1.41
C ALA A 331 -25.00 -6.67 -1.64
N THR A 332 -25.52 -6.05 -2.70
CA THR A 332 -26.95 -6.09 -3.05
C THR A 332 -27.39 -7.44 -3.61
N SER A 333 -26.44 -8.29 -3.98
CA SER A 333 -26.65 -9.57 -4.62
C SER A 333 -26.51 -10.77 -3.69
N ASP A 334 -26.36 -10.57 -2.37
CA ASP A 334 -26.18 -11.65 -1.38
C ASP A 334 -27.37 -12.65 -1.34
N GLY A 335 -28.52 -12.29 -1.94
CA GLY A 335 -29.63 -13.23 -2.17
C GLY A 335 -29.52 -14.08 -3.45
N ASP A 336 -28.74 -13.63 -4.45
CA ASP A 336 -28.70 -14.19 -5.81
C ASP A 336 -27.30 -14.75 -6.18
N TYR A 337 -26.29 -14.56 -5.33
CA TYR A 337 -24.93 -15.06 -5.54
C TYR A 337 -24.82 -16.60 -5.48
N LEU A 338 -25.78 -17.27 -4.85
CA LEU A 338 -25.89 -18.72 -4.90
C LEU A 338 -26.29 -19.24 -6.29
N GLN A 339 -26.81 -18.39 -7.20
CA GLN A 339 -27.28 -18.87 -8.50
C GLN A 339 -26.23 -19.06 -9.60
N LYS A 340 -25.04 -18.43 -9.63
CA LYS A 340 -24.23 -18.43 -10.89
C LYS A 340 -22.70 -18.45 -10.74
N HIS A 341 -22.17 -19.51 -10.14
CA HIS A 341 -20.93 -20.12 -10.61
C HIS A 341 -21.30 -21.38 -11.39
N PHE A 342 -21.90 -21.16 -12.55
CA PHE A 342 -22.28 -22.24 -13.44
C PHE A 342 -21.03 -22.64 -14.23
N THR A 343 -20.71 -23.93 -14.23
CA THR A 343 -19.92 -24.53 -15.30
C THR A 343 -20.95 -24.95 -16.35
N PRO A 344 -21.14 -24.18 -17.43
CA PRO A 344 -21.96 -24.65 -18.52
C PRO A 344 -21.57 -26.05 -18.95
N GLN A 345 -22.58 -26.86 -19.28
CA GLN A 345 -22.34 -28.24 -19.66
C GLN A 345 -21.39 -28.30 -20.86
N GLU A 346 -21.52 -27.35 -21.77
CA GLU A 346 -20.66 -27.16 -22.94
C GLU A 346 -19.20 -26.82 -22.57
N LEU A 347 -18.94 -26.22 -21.40
CA LEU A 347 -17.56 -26.03 -20.90
C LEU A 347 -16.98 -27.31 -20.30
N LYS A 348 -17.82 -28.26 -19.86
CA LYS A 348 -17.33 -29.57 -19.39
C LYS A 348 -16.79 -30.39 -20.56
N ASP A 349 -17.38 -30.24 -21.74
CA ASP A 349 -16.95 -30.91 -22.96
C ASP A 349 -15.57 -30.41 -23.45
N LEU A 350 -15.06 -29.30 -22.89
CA LEU A 350 -13.71 -28.78 -23.15
C LEU A 350 -12.64 -29.33 -22.21
N LEU A 351 -13.05 -30.03 -21.15
CA LEU A 351 -12.13 -30.51 -20.13
C LEU A 351 -11.59 -31.89 -20.50
N PRO A 352 -10.34 -32.21 -20.12
CA PRO A 352 -9.84 -33.57 -20.25
C PRO A 352 -10.70 -34.52 -19.39
N PRO A 353 -10.75 -35.83 -19.70
CA PRO A 353 -11.55 -36.82 -18.99
C PRO A 353 -10.98 -37.18 -17.60
N LEU A 354 -10.58 -36.18 -16.82
CA LEU A 354 -9.99 -36.31 -15.50
C LEU A 354 -10.96 -35.75 -14.43
N PRO A 355 -11.32 -36.55 -13.41
CA PRO A 355 -12.20 -36.07 -12.35
C PRO A 355 -11.53 -34.95 -11.55
N GLY A 356 -12.26 -33.85 -11.35
CA GLY A 356 -11.79 -32.68 -10.59
C GLY A 356 -11.38 -31.49 -11.45
N CYS A 357 -11.24 -31.65 -12.76
CA CYS A 357 -11.11 -30.53 -13.68
C CYS A 357 -12.42 -29.72 -13.74
N SER A 358 -12.32 -28.39 -13.74
CA SER A 358 -13.50 -27.53 -13.94
C SER A 358 -13.14 -26.16 -14.53
N ILE A 359 -14.06 -25.58 -15.30
CA ILE A 359 -13.99 -24.19 -15.78
C ILE A 359 -15.25 -23.46 -15.32
N THR A 360 -15.07 -22.37 -14.58
CA THR A 360 -16.17 -21.50 -14.17
C THR A 360 -16.17 -20.22 -15.01
N ARG A 361 -17.34 -19.86 -15.56
CA ARG A 361 -17.55 -18.58 -16.26
C ARG A 361 -18.19 -17.56 -15.33
N HIS A 362 -17.61 -16.37 -15.25
CA HIS A 362 -18.14 -15.25 -14.45
C HIS A 362 -18.51 -14.06 -15.37
N PRO A 363 -19.77 -13.93 -15.81
CA PRO A 363 -20.17 -12.86 -16.73
C PRO A 363 -20.07 -11.46 -16.09
N ILE A 364 -20.39 -11.33 -14.80
CA ILE A 364 -20.32 -10.05 -14.07
C ILE A 364 -18.89 -9.52 -14.00
N PHE A 365 -17.95 -10.40 -13.65
CA PHE A 365 -16.52 -10.06 -13.55
C PHE A 365 -15.78 -10.21 -14.88
N LYS A 366 -16.50 -10.58 -15.94
CA LYS A 366 -15.99 -10.95 -17.25
C LYS A 366 -14.70 -11.77 -17.17
N ARG A 367 -14.73 -12.92 -16.49
CA ARG A 367 -13.55 -13.80 -16.30
C ARG A 367 -13.88 -15.29 -16.36
N TYR A 368 -12.94 -16.08 -16.86
CA TYR A 368 -12.92 -17.53 -16.75
C TYR A 368 -11.94 -17.95 -15.67
N GLN A 369 -12.32 -18.96 -14.88
CA GLN A 369 -11.45 -19.57 -13.87
C GLN A 369 -11.39 -21.08 -14.08
N GLY A 370 -10.20 -21.59 -14.38
CA GLY A 370 -9.93 -23.02 -14.55
C GLY A 370 -9.28 -23.62 -13.32
N PHE A 371 -9.63 -24.86 -13.02
CA PHE A 371 -9.06 -25.67 -11.94
C PHE A 371 -8.58 -27.00 -12.52
N TYR A 372 -7.35 -27.37 -12.16
CA TYR A 372 -6.75 -28.65 -12.54
C TYR A 372 -6.25 -29.38 -11.27
N PRO A 373 -6.63 -30.65 -11.06
CA PRO A 373 -6.30 -31.40 -9.86
C PRO A 373 -4.90 -32.06 -9.97
N SER A 374 -3.82 -31.27 -9.86
CA SER A 374 -2.45 -31.81 -9.74
C SER A 374 -1.91 -31.79 -8.32
N VAL A 375 -0.75 -32.43 -8.11
CA VAL A 375 0.02 -32.38 -6.84
C VAL A 375 0.37 -30.93 -6.45
N ILE A 376 0.52 -30.05 -7.44
CA ILE A 376 0.63 -28.61 -7.25
C ILE A 376 -0.71 -28.00 -7.63
N GLN A 377 -1.73 -28.20 -6.78
CA GLN A 377 -3.08 -27.67 -7.00
C GLN A 377 -3.03 -26.24 -7.52
N GLY A 378 -3.41 -26.08 -8.79
CA GLY A 378 -3.34 -24.83 -9.52
C GLY A 378 -4.73 -24.35 -9.89
N SER A 379 -4.90 -23.03 -9.91
CA SER A 379 -6.02 -22.41 -10.62
C SER A 379 -5.49 -21.28 -11.47
N ILE A 380 -6.08 -21.11 -12.64
CA ILE A 380 -5.78 -20.00 -13.55
C ILE A 380 -7.03 -19.15 -13.72
N CYS A 381 -6.86 -17.83 -13.77
CA CYS A 381 -7.94 -16.90 -14.02
C CYS A 381 -7.58 -15.96 -15.16
N ARG A 382 -8.50 -15.77 -16.11
CA ARG A 382 -8.33 -14.87 -17.25
C ARG A 382 -9.59 -14.03 -17.47
N SER A 383 -9.41 -12.71 -17.49
CA SER A 383 -10.48 -11.75 -17.73
C SER A 383 -10.58 -11.35 -19.20
N TRP A 384 -11.78 -11.03 -19.66
CA TRP A 384 -12.08 -10.48 -20.98
C TRP A 384 -12.81 -9.16 -20.86
N GLY A 385 -12.54 -8.23 -21.78
CA GLY A 385 -13.15 -6.90 -21.75
C GLY A 385 -12.85 -6.08 -20.48
N GLY A 386 -13.07 -4.77 -20.59
CA GLY A 386 -12.79 -3.80 -19.53
C GLY A 386 -11.48 -3.05 -19.74
N LYS A 387 -11.26 -1.98 -18.97
CA LYS A 387 -10.16 -1.02 -19.17
C LYS A 387 -8.76 -1.66 -19.15
N ARG A 388 -8.58 -2.79 -18.46
CA ARG A 388 -7.28 -3.47 -18.28
C ARG A 388 -7.10 -4.74 -19.11
N ALA A 389 -8.19 -5.32 -19.61
CA ALA A 389 -8.16 -6.54 -20.41
C ALA A 389 -8.67 -6.21 -21.81
N THR A 390 -7.74 -6.00 -22.74
CA THR A 390 -8.03 -5.78 -24.17
C THR A 390 -8.38 -7.07 -24.91
N ARG A 391 -8.36 -8.23 -24.21
CA ARG A 391 -8.61 -9.55 -24.79
C ARG A 391 -10.09 -9.77 -25.06
N SER A 392 -10.37 -10.50 -26.14
CA SER A 392 -11.70 -11.00 -26.41
C SER A 392 -12.10 -12.10 -25.41
N GLU A 393 -13.40 -12.39 -25.31
CA GLU A 393 -13.89 -13.47 -24.45
C GLU A 393 -13.36 -14.84 -24.87
N VAL A 394 -13.23 -15.06 -26.19
CA VAL A 394 -12.71 -16.31 -26.76
C VAL A 394 -11.25 -16.50 -26.37
N ASP A 395 -10.43 -15.45 -26.43
CA ASP A 395 -9.01 -15.54 -26.06
C ASP A 395 -8.84 -15.81 -24.56
N ALA A 396 -9.71 -15.24 -23.72
CA ALA A 396 -9.69 -15.50 -22.29
C ALA A 396 -10.05 -16.96 -21.98
N LEU A 397 -11.03 -17.54 -22.68
CA LEU A 397 -11.39 -18.95 -22.56
C LEU A 397 -10.25 -19.85 -23.06
N ALA A 398 -9.68 -19.55 -24.23
CA ALA A 398 -8.58 -20.31 -24.83
C ALA A 398 -7.40 -20.44 -23.86
N LEU A 399 -6.94 -19.34 -23.27
CA LEU A 399 -5.84 -19.36 -22.29
C LEU A 399 -6.11 -20.20 -21.04
N VAL A 400 -7.38 -20.37 -20.65
CA VAL A 400 -7.76 -21.22 -19.52
C VAL A 400 -7.78 -22.69 -19.95
N VAL A 401 -8.33 -22.98 -21.13
CA VAL A 401 -8.36 -24.34 -21.71
C VAL A 401 -6.95 -24.84 -22.00
N ASP A 402 -6.12 -24.03 -22.67
CA ASP A 402 -4.72 -24.34 -22.98
C ASP A 402 -3.96 -24.71 -21.71
N TRP A 403 -4.07 -23.92 -20.64
CA TRP A 403 -3.41 -24.22 -19.36
C TRP A 403 -3.87 -25.54 -18.73
N ILE A 404 -5.16 -25.86 -18.82
CA ILE A 404 -5.71 -27.14 -18.31
C ILE A 404 -5.13 -28.31 -19.12
N TRP A 405 -5.11 -28.20 -20.45
CA TRP A 405 -4.61 -29.26 -21.34
C TRP A 405 -3.08 -29.41 -21.30
N GLU A 406 -2.33 -28.32 -21.20
CA GLU A 406 -0.88 -28.36 -20.94
C GLU A 406 -0.56 -29.08 -19.62
N SER A 407 -1.32 -28.78 -18.57
CA SER A 407 -1.20 -29.47 -17.28
C SER A 407 -1.54 -30.96 -17.42
N TYR A 408 -2.60 -31.28 -18.16
CA TYR A 408 -2.99 -32.66 -18.46
C TYR A 408 -1.91 -33.44 -19.20
N TYR A 409 -1.39 -32.90 -20.31
CA TYR A 409 -0.36 -33.55 -21.12
C TYR A 409 0.97 -33.74 -20.39
N SER A 410 1.28 -32.86 -19.43
CA SER A 410 2.49 -33.00 -18.60
C SER A 410 2.45 -34.23 -17.69
N GLU A 411 1.26 -34.66 -17.28
CA GLU A 411 1.04 -35.81 -16.40
C GLU A 411 0.58 -37.06 -17.17
N HIS A 412 -0.10 -36.86 -18.31
CA HIS A 412 -0.69 -37.89 -19.15
C HIS A 412 -0.24 -37.63 -20.60
N PRO A 413 0.84 -38.26 -21.09
CA PRO A 413 1.32 -38.10 -22.47
C PRO A 413 0.39 -38.74 -23.52
N ALA A 414 -0.93 -38.61 -23.33
CA ALA A 414 -2.01 -39.24 -24.07
C ALA A 414 -2.27 -38.62 -25.45
N THR A 415 -3.03 -39.36 -26.25
CA THR A 415 -3.41 -39.08 -27.65
C THR A 415 -4.66 -38.19 -27.81
N ASP A 416 -5.25 -37.72 -26.71
CA ASP A 416 -6.48 -36.92 -26.78
C ASP A 416 -6.21 -35.57 -27.44
N GLU A 417 -7.13 -35.11 -28.30
CA GLU A 417 -6.98 -33.85 -29.02
C GLU A 417 -7.51 -32.66 -28.21
N MET A 418 -6.69 -31.61 -28.10
CA MET A 418 -7.08 -30.35 -27.48
C MET A 418 -8.24 -29.68 -28.27
N PRO A 419 -9.24 -29.09 -27.59
CA PRO A 419 -10.37 -28.43 -28.27
C PRO A 419 -9.93 -27.35 -29.25
N SER A 420 -10.50 -27.36 -30.45
CA SER A 420 -10.19 -26.36 -31.48
C SER A 420 -10.75 -24.97 -31.15
N MET A 421 -10.09 -23.91 -31.64
CA MET A 421 -10.58 -22.53 -31.53
C MET A 421 -12.00 -22.34 -32.10
N GLY A 422 -12.39 -23.14 -33.10
CA GLY A 422 -13.75 -23.12 -33.66
C GLY A 422 -14.81 -23.57 -32.65
N MET A 423 -14.50 -24.58 -31.83
CA MET A 423 -15.37 -25.05 -30.76
C MET A 423 -15.51 -23.98 -29.66
N LEU A 424 -14.39 -23.36 -29.26
CA LEU A 424 -14.40 -22.28 -28.27
C LEU A 424 -15.27 -21.09 -28.71
N ARG A 425 -15.17 -20.68 -29.97
CA ARG A 425 -16.01 -19.60 -30.53
C ARG A 425 -17.50 -19.96 -30.48
N LYS A 426 -17.87 -21.17 -30.89
CA LYS A 426 -19.28 -21.63 -30.86
C LYS A 426 -19.84 -21.61 -29.44
N ILE A 427 -19.06 -22.04 -28.46
CA ILE A 427 -19.45 -22.02 -27.05
C ILE A 427 -19.66 -20.58 -26.58
N VAL A 428 -18.69 -19.69 -26.80
CA VAL A 428 -18.81 -18.27 -26.39
C VAL A 428 -20.02 -17.60 -27.05
N GLN A 429 -20.26 -17.85 -28.34
CA GLN A 429 -21.42 -17.31 -29.06
C GLN A 429 -22.77 -17.86 -28.57
N SER A 430 -22.78 -19.00 -27.88
CA SER A 430 -24.01 -19.58 -27.32
C SER A 430 -24.48 -18.89 -26.04
N TYR A 431 -23.69 -17.97 -25.46
CA TYR A 431 -24.06 -17.23 -24.25
C TYR A 431 -24.20 -15.73 -24.51
N ASP A 432 -25.15 -15.13 -23.82
CA ASP A 432 -25.22 -13.68 -23.72
C ASP A 432 -24.04 -13.12 -22.91
N ALA A 433 -23.42 -12.07 -23.44
CA ALA A 433 -22.21 -11.48 -22.88
C ALA A 433 -22.41 -10.81 -21.52
N ASN A 434 -23.65 -10.41 -21.18
CA ASN A 434 -23.95 -9.61 -19.99
C ASN A 434 -24.65 -10.43 -18.89
N THR A 435 -25.57 -11.31 -19.27
CA THR A 435 -26.44 -12.07 -18.35
C THR A 435 -25.92 -13.48 -18.06
N GLY A 436 -25.05 -13.99 -18.94
CA GLY A 436 -24.55 -15.36 -18.93
C GLY A 436 -25.59 -16.45 -19.14
N LYS A 437 -26.79 -16.08 -19.59
CA LYS A 437 -27.80 -17.05 -20.02
C LYS A 437 -27.45 -17.58 -21.40
N LYS A 438 -27.77 -18.85 -21.66
CA LYS A 438 -27.69 -19.43 -22.99
C LYS A 438 -28.67 -18.70 -23.90
N ILE A 439 -28.19 -18.23 -25.06
CA ILE A 439 -29.05 -17.62 -26.08
C ILE A 439 -29.90 -18.76 -26.63
N ALA A 440 -31.22 -18.67 -26.50
CA ALA A 440 -32.11 -19.65 -27.12
C ALA A 440 -31.82 -19.67 -28.63
N PRO A 441 -31.71 -20.85 -29.26
CA PRO A 441 -31.56 -20.91 -30.72
C PRO A 441 -32.72 -20.11 -31.32
N ALA A 442 -32.39 -19.15 -32.19
CA ALA A 442 -33.41 -18.35 -32.86
C ALA A 442 -34.45 -19.33 -33.45
N PRO A 443 -35.76 -19.12 -33.20
CA PRO A 443 -36.78 -20.01 -33.74
C PRO A 443 -36.55 -20.06 -35.24
N VAL A 444 -36.20 -21.26 -35.73
CA VAL A 444 -35.99 -21.48 -37.16
C VAL A 444 -37.32 -21.11 -37.79
N ALA A 445 -37.37 -19.95 -38.45
CA ALA A 445 -38.56 -19.50 -39.15
C ALA A 445 -38.93 -20.64 -40.09
N ALA A 446 -40.04 -21.31 -39.80
CA ALA A 446 -40.55 -22.40 -40.62
C ALA A 446 -40.68 -21.84 -42.03
N ALA A 447 -39.82 -22.32 -42.93
CA ALA A 447 -39.87 -21.98 -44.34
C ALA A 447 -41.26 -22.38 -44.85
N ALA A 448 -42.12 -21.39 -45.07
CA ALA A 448 -43.38 -21.58 -45.75
C ALA A 448 -43.07 -22.06 -47.17
N THR A 449 -43.31 -23.34 -47.40
CA THR A 449 -43.28 -23.98 -48.71
C THR A 449 -44.39 -23.37 -49.57
N LEU A 450 -44.07 -22.31 -50.32
CA LEU A 450 -44.93 -21.80 -51.39
C LEU A 450 -44.57 -22.54 -52.68
N SER A 451 -45.44 -23.50 -52.99
CA SER A 451 -45.51 -24.24 -54.24
C SER A 451 -45.67 -23.29 -55.44
N SER A 452 -44.87 -23.58 -56.46
CA SER A 452 -44.86 -23.03 -57.81
C SER A 452 -46.22 -23.05 -58.51
N SER A 453 -46.60 -21.94 -59.12
CA SER A 453 -47.39 -21.93 -60.35
C SER A 453 -46.75 -20.98 -61.36
N SER A 454 -46.53 -21.54 -62.54
CA SER A 454 -45.96 -20.95 -63.73
C SER A 454 -46.93 -20.00 -64.43
N SER A 455 -46.47 -18.82 -64.83
CA SER A 455 -46.96 -18.16 -66.04
C SER A 455 -45.93 -17.20 -66.60
N SER A 456 -45.56 -17.48 -67.83
CA SER A 456 -44.76 -16.70 -68.77
C SER A 456 -45.37 -15.33 -69.09
N SER A 457 -44.54 -14.28 -69.13
CA SER A 457 -44.63 -13.23 -70.17
C SER A 457 -43.35 -12.37 -70.21
N SER A 458 -43.11 -11.85 -71.40
CA SER A 458 -41.89 -11.30 -71.99
C SER A 458 -41.65 -9.80 -71.76
N GLY A 459 -40.39 -9.36 -71.86
CA GLY A 459 -39.96 -7.98 -72.13
C GLY A 459 -38.76 -7.61 -71.24
N SER A 460 -37.52 -7.44 -71.73
CA SER A 460 -37.02 -6.40 -72.65
C SER A 460 -35.96 -5.55 -71.92
N VAL A 461 -34.69 -5.72 -72.35
CA VAL A 461 -33.62 -4.72 -72.51
C VAL A 461 -33.03 -4.03 -71.26
N GLY A 462 -31.70 -4.16 -71.11
CA GLY A 462 -30.84 -3.00 -70.85
C GLY A 462 -29.75 -3.10 -69.78
N ASN A 463 -28.49 -3.17 -70.26
CA ASN A 463 -27.29 -2.51 -69.72
C ASN A 463 -26.67 -2.97 -68.38
N LEU A 464 -25.37 -2.85 -68.13
CA LEU A 464 -24.12 -2.81 -68.90
C LEU A 464 -23.00 -2.83 -67.83
N VAL A 465 -21.98 -3.67 -68.02
CA VAL A 465 -20.54 -3.51 -67.69
C VAL A 465 -20.08 -2.99 -66.31
N GLY A 466 -19.13 -3.72 -65.71
CA GLY A 466 -18.20 -3.14 -64.72
C GLY A 466 -17.30 -4.13 -63.98
N VAL A 467 -16.38 -4.81 -64.67
CA VAL A 467 -15.28 -5.61 -64.11
C VAL A 467 -14.00 -4.78 -64.16
N VAL A 468 -13.29 -4.57 -63.04
CA VAL A 468 -11.84 -4.26 -63.03
C VAL A 468 -11.16 -4.85 -61.78
N ALA A 469 -10.05 -5.55 -62.03
CA ALA A 469 -9.11 -6.15 -61.08
C ALA A 469 -7.97 -5.17 -60.67
N PRO A 470 -7.12 -5.48 -59.67
CA PRO A 470 -6.15 -4.55 -59.09
C PRO A 470 -4.69 -4.76 -59.59
N ALA A 471 -3.90 -3.68 -59.60
CA ALA A 471 -2.42 -3.64 -59.71
C ALA A 471 -1.92 -2.44 -58.87
N SER A 472 -1.10 -2.57 -57.82
CA SER A 472 0.34 -2.87 -57.70
C SER A 472 1.30 -1.65 -57.81
N VAL A 473 1.93 -1.32 -56.67
CA VAL A 473 3.36 -0.97 -56.43
C VAL A 473 3.92 0.46 -56.65
N ALA A 474 4.56 0.95 -55.55
CA ALA A 474 5.75 1.82 -55.36
C ALA A 474 5.71 3.35 -55.54
N ALA A 475 6.09 4.07 -54.47
CA ALA A 475 7.26 4.97 -54.42
C ALA A 475 7.57 5.42 -52.96
N ALA A 476 8.85 5.53 -52.62
CA ALA A 476 9.39 5.86 -51.29
C ALA A 476 10.05 7.26 -51.28
N GLU A 477 10.01 7.96 -50.13
CA GLU A 477 10.79 9.19 -49.88
C GLU A 477 11.39 9.22 -48.45
N PRO A 478 12.60 9.79 -48.22
CA PRO A 478 13.30 9.76 -46.93
C PRO A 478 13.21 11.11 -46.17
N LYS A 479 12.52 11.17 -45.03
CA LYS A 479 12.47 12.37 -44.14
C LYS A 479 12.95 12.15 -42.71
N ALA A 480 13.57 11.01 -42.39
CA ALA A 480 13.90 10.65 -41.01
C ALA A 480 15.27 11.17 -40.51
N ALA A 481 16.23 11.44 -41.40
CA ALA A 481 17.61 11.77 -40.98
C ALA A 481 17.76 13.24 -40.51
N ALA A 482 17.08 14.19 -41.15
CA ALA A 482 17.20 15.61 -40.83
C ALA A 482 16.60 15.98 -39.46
N LYS A 483 15.55 15.27 -39.03
CA LYS A 483 14.86 15.54 -37.75
C LYS A 483 15.69 15.12 -36.52
N LYS A 484 16.58 14.12 -36.69
CA LYS A 484 17.42 13.59 -35.60
C LYS A 484 18.66 14.46 -35.33
N ALA A 485 19.15 15.18 -36.34
CA ALA A 485 20.25 16.13 -36.19
C ALA A 485 19.79 17.39 -35.43
N ALA A 486 18.63 17.96 -35.79
CA ALA A 486 18.10 19.17 -35.13
C ALA A 486 17.76 18.96 -33.64
N ALA A 487 17.24 17.78 -33.27
CA ALA A 487 16.94 17.45 -31.88
C ALA A 487 18.19 17.31 -31.00
N LYS A 488 19.34 16.93 -31.58
CA LYS A 488 20.59 16.76 -30.84
C LYS A 488 21.25 18.11 -30.51
N THR A 489 21.11 19.11 -31.38
CA THR A 489 21.63 20.46 -31.16
C THR A 489 20.84 21.20 -30.08
N LEU A 490 19.50 21.12 -30.11
CA LEU A 490 18.63 21.74 -29.09
C LEU A 490 18.88 21.18 -27.68
N ALA A 491 19.19 19.88 -27.56
CA ALA A 491 19.50 19.26 -26.27
C ALA A 491 20.87 19.70 -25.70
N ALA A 492 21.83 20.05 -26.55
CA ALA A 492 23.14 20.53 -26.12
C ALA A 492 23.05 21.97 -25.58
N ASP A 493 22.26 22.82 -26.24
CA ASP A 493 22.07 24.22 -25.84
C ASP A 493 21.30 24.33 -24.51
N ALA A 494 20.26 23.50 -24.31
CA ALA A 494 19.53 23.45 -23.04
C ALA A 494 20.43 23.06 -21.86
N LYS A 495 21.38 22.14 -22.08
CA LYS A 495 22.33 21.69 -21.05
C LYS A 495 23.37 22.77 -20.72
N ALA A 496 23.77 23.58 -21.69
CA ALA A 496 24.67 24.71 -21.47
C ALA A 496 23.99 25.83 -20.65
N VAL A 497 22.73 26.13 -20.95
CA VAL A 497 21.94 27.14 -20.20
C VAL A 497 21.71 26.72 -18.75
N ALA A 498 21.36 25.46 -18.50
CA ALA A 498 21.19 24.94 -17.14
C ALA A 498 22.50 25.00 -16.32
N LYS A 499 23.65 24.68 -16.94
CA LYS A 499 24.96 24.76 -16.28
C LYS A 499 25.34 26.21 -15.93
N ALA A 500 25.01 27.17 -16.79
CA ALA A 500 25.23 28.59 -16.53
C ALA A 500 24.35 29.12 -15.39
N ALA A 501 23.10 28.66 -15.30
CA ALA A 501 22.17 29.04 -14.22
C ALA A 501 22.66 28.53 -12.85
N VAL A 502 23.13 27.27 -12.76
CA VAL A 502 23.68 26.70 -11.53
C VAL A 502 24.95 27.44 -11.08
N ALA A 503 25.84 27.77 -12.02
CA ALA A 503 27.05 28.54 -11.71
C ALA A 503 26.72 29.95 -11.18
N LYS A 504 25.69 30.60 -11.73
CA LYS A 504 25.23 31.92 -11.28
C LYS A 504 24.61 31.87 -9.88
N ALA A 505 23.83 30.82 -9.57
CA ALA A 505 23.25 30.62 -8.25
C ALA A 505 24.33 30.34 -7.18
N ALA A 506 25.34 29.52 -7.49
CA ALA A 506 26.46 29.26 -6.60
C ALA A 506 27.27 30.53 -6.30
N LEU A 507 27.49 31.39 -7.29
CA LEU A 507 28.18 32.68 -7.10
C LEU A 507 27.37 33.64 -6.22
N ALA A 508 26.04 33.65 -6.35
CA ALA A 508 25.16 34.47 -5.52
C ALA A 508 25.18 34.01 -4.04
N MET A 509 25.15 32.69 -3.80
CA MET A 509 25.27 32.14 -2.45
C MET A 509 26.65 32.42 -1.82
N ALA A 510 27.73 32.34 -2.60
CA ALA A 510 29.07 32.68 -2.12
C ALA A 510 29.20 34.17 -1.73
N LYS A 511 28.48 35.07 -2.42
CA LYS A 511 28.44 36.50 -2.05
C LYS A 511 27.60 36.76 -0.81
N ALA A 512 26.51 36.02 -0.61
CA ALA A 512 25.66 36.16 0.59
C ALA A 512 26.34 35.62 1.87
N ALA A 513 27.34 34.74 1.73
CA ALA A 513 28.05 34.13 2.86
C ALA A 513 29.24 34.96 3.37
N GLN A 514 29.53 36.14 2.83
CA GLN A 514 30.56 37.01 3.41
C GLN A 514 30.00 37.74 4.64
N PRO A 515 30.59 37.53 5.84
CA PRO A 515 30.10 38.17 7.07
C PRO A 515 30.36 39.68 7.02
N GLU A 516 29.30 40.47 7.22
CA GLU A 516 29.41 41.90 7.44
C GLU A 516 30.34 42.18 8.63
N HIS A 517 31.30 43.07 8.38
CA HIS A 517 32.29 43.54 9.32
C HIS A 517 31.61 44.05 10.61
N LEU A 518 31.81 43.33 11.72
CA LEU A 518 31.42 43.74 13.06
C LEU A 518 31.96 45.14 13.37
N GLN A 519 31.06 46.12 13.50
CA GLN A 519 31.40 47.42 14.07
C GLN A 519 31.72 47.26 15.57
N PRO A 520 32.78 47.92 16.07
CA PRO A 520 33.19 47.80 17.46
C PRO A 520 32.18 48.47 18.41
N ALA A 521 31.81 47.74 19.46
CA ALA A 521 30.85 48.15 20.47
C ALA A 521 31.28 49.43 21.25
N PRO A 522 30.33 50.31 21.63
CA PRO A 522 30.64 51.53 22.37
C PRO A 522 31.07 51.23 23.80
N LYS A 523 32.18 51.87 24.22
CA LYS A 523 32.77 51.76 25.56
C LYS A 523 31.81 52.27 26.62
N ARG A 524 31.50 51.40 27.58
CA ARG A 524 30.67 51.65 28.77
C ARG A 524 31.41 52.61 29.72
N GLN A 525 30.93 53.84 29.86
CA GLN A 525 31.43 54.78 30.88
C GLN A 525 31.03 54.30 32.28
N ARG A 526 32.02 54.13 33.17
CA ARG A 526 31.82 53.93 34.60
C ARG A 526 31.43 55.27 35.24
N ARG A 527 30.27 55.30 35.90
CA ARG A 527 29.90 56.39 36.81
C ARG A 527 30.66 56.23 38.12
N SER A 528 31.38 57.29 38.50
CA SER A 528 31.83 57.62 39.85
C SER A 528 30.70 58.22 40.66
#